data_AF-A0A2C2UBZ1-F1
#
_entry.id   AF-A0A2C2UBZ1-F1
#
_cell.length_a   1.000
_cell.length_b   1.000
_cell.length_c   1.000
_cell.angle_alpha   90.00
_cell.angle_beta   90.00
_cell.angle_gamma   90.00
#
_symmetry.space_group_name_H-M   'P 1'
#
loop_
_entity.id
_entity.type
_entity.pdbx_description
1 polymer ?
#
loop_
_entity_poly.entity_id
_entity_poly.type
_entity_poly.pdbx_seq_one_letter_code
_entity_poly.pdbx_strand_id
1 'polypeptide(L)'
;MQKEVNSLNENPNLLGMFTSPGMQFERIKQSPKIWVPLIVISFLYVIGMAFMALSLDADTLIEQGVPKDQIDLVLTITKVTVMVTGIITPIFGVLISSAIQLAIARIASSTVSFKQLFSMNTYIMIIGAAGLILNMAISFAIGGNPEIYITSLAGLLNQEKAGVLGSIEVFGIWSVVLTALGLNKTAQFSKGLAWTIAIIFFLISIGFGLIGTLLQGAPKL
;
A
#
# COMPACT_ATOMS: atom_id res chain seq x y z
N MET A 1 22.68 -8.21 25.50
CA MET A 1 21.70 -8.20 26.60
C MET A 1 21.24 -6.81 27.04
N GLN A 2 21.94 -6.03 27.87
CA GLN A 2 21.37 -4.80 28.44
C GLN A 2 21.06 -3.71 27.40
N LYS A 3 21.89 -3.59 26.36
CA LYS A 3 21.67 -2.69 25.20
C LYS A 3 20.50 -3.14 24.31
N GLU A 4 20.29 -4.45 24.15
CA GLU A 4 19.15 -5.00 23.39
C GLU A 4 17.83 -4.81 24.16
N VAL A 5 17.82 -5.05 25.47
CA VAL A 5 16.65 -4.83 26.33
C VAL A 5 16.25 -3.34 26.33
N ASN A 6 17.22 -2.43 26.41
CA ASN A 6 16.94 -0.99 26.32
C ASN A 6 16.39 -0.60 24.94
N SER A 7 16.86 -1.21 23.86
CA SER A 7 16.37 -0.92 22.49
C SER A 7 14.95 -1.42 22.22
N LEU A 8 14.43 -2.37 23.00
CA LEU A 8 13.04 -2.85 22.88
C LEU A 8 12.03 -1.93 23.60
N ASN A 9 12.47 -1.21 24.63
CA ASN A 9 11.65 -0.25 25.38
C ASN A 9 11.40 1.06 24.63
N GLU A 10 12.04 1.26 23.49
CA GLU A 10 11.82 2.42 22.63
C GLU A 10 10.50 2.31 21.87
N ASN A 11 9.91 3.46 21.52
CA ASN A 11 8.75 3.50 20.64
C ASN A 11 9.13 2.98 19.23
N PRO A 12 8.18 2.35 18.52
CA PRO A 12 8.39 2.00 17.12
C PRO A 12 8.60 3.26 16.26
N ASN A 13 9.39 3.11 15.20
CA ASN A 13 9.82 4.19 14.31
C ASN A 13 9.53 3.82 12.84
N LEU A 14 8.88 4.73 12.11
CA LEU A 14 8.52 4.55 10.70
C LEU A 14 9.76 4.34 9.81
N LEU A 15 10.83 5.12 9.99
CA LEU A 15 12.08 4.94 9.23
C LEU A 15 12.78 3.63 9.58
N GLY A 16 12.58 3.14 10.80
CA GLY A 16 13.08 1.84 11.24
C GLY A 16 12.51 0.68 10.40
N MET A 17 11.39 0.86 9.72
CA MET A 17 10.80 -0.16 8.84
C MET A 17 11.64 -0.46 7.60
N PHE A 18 12.50 0.47 7.17
CA PHE A 18 13.39 0.26 6.03
C PHE A 18 14.68 -0.48 6.42
N THR A 19 15.16 -0.29 7.66
CA THR A 19 16.49 -0.74 8.09
C THR A 19 16.46 -1.88 9.08
N SER A 20 15.47 -1.90 9.97
CA SER A 20 15.36 -2.84 11.09
C SER A 20 13.91 -3.25 11.38
N PRO A 21 13.11 -3.66 10.37
CA PRO A 21 11.68 -3.92 10.53
C PRO A 21 11.36 -4.95 11.62
N GLY A 22 12.18 -6.00 11.76
CA GLY A 22 12.01 -7.00 12.81
C GLY A 22 12.03 -6.41 14.22
N MET A 23 12.92 -5.43 14.48
CA MET A 23 12.98 -4.73 15.76
C MET A 23 11.75 -3.84 15.96
N GLN A 24 11.29 -3.17 14.89
CA GLN A 24 10.08 -2.34 14.97
C GLN A 24 8.84 -3.17 15.30
N PHE A 25 8.71 -4.39 14.74
CA PHE A 25 7.59 -5.27 15.08
C PHE A 25 7.61 -5.74 16.54
N GLU A 26 8.78 -6.02 17.11
CA GLU A 26 8.89 -6.33 18.55
C GLU A 26 8.50 -5.11 19.41
N ARG A 27 8.87 -3.89 19.01
CA ARG A 27 8.42 -2.65 19.68
C ARG A 27 6.91 -2.44 19.56
N ILE A 28 6.32 -2.69 18.39
CA ILE A 28 4.87 -2.60 18.16
C ILE A 28 4.11 -3.60 19.03
N LYS A 29 4.64 -4.82 19.20
CA LYS A 29 4.08 -5.81 20.11
C LYS A 29 3.97 -5.29 21.54
N GLN A 30 5.00 -4.58 22.02
CA GLN A 30 5.05 -4.08 23.39
C GLN A 30 4.29 -2.76 23.58
N SER A 31 4.43 -1.82 22.64
CA SER A 31 3.93 -0.44 22.72
C SER A 31 3.33 0.01 21.37
N PRO A 32 2.14 -0.50 21.00
CA PRO A 32 1.53 -0.18 19.72
C PRO A 32 1.10 1.30 19.67
N LYS A 33 1.60 2.02 18.66
CA LYS A 33 1.27 3.43 18.37
C LYS A 33 0.49 3.53 17.06
N ILE A 34 -0.52 4.40 17.02
CA ILE A 34 -1.44 4.49 15.87
C ILE A 34 -1.47 5.91 15.31
N TRP A 35 -1.93 6.88 16.11
CA TRP A 35 -2.33 8.19 15.59
C TRP A 35 -1.23 8.96 14.87
N VAL A 36 -0.07 9.12 15.50
CA VAL A 36 1.06 9.85 14.89
C VAL A 36 1.55 9.15 13.61
N PRO A 37 1.85 7.83 13.62
CA PRO A 37 2.19 7.09 12.40
C PRO A 37 1.15 7.24 11.29
N LEU A 38 -0.13 7.08 11.63
CA LEU A 38 -1.22 7.15 10.65
C LEU A 38 -1.31 8.53 10.01
N ILE A 39 -1.21 9.61 10.78
CA ILE A 39 -1.22 10.98 10.25
C ILE A 39 -0.05 11.20 9.30
N VAL A 40 1.16 10.79 9.69
CA VAL A 40 2.36 10.91 8.84
C VAL A 40 2.17 10.13 7.54
N ILE A 41 1.68 8.90 7.61
CA ILE A 41 1.44 8.07 6.44
C ILE A 41 0.35 8.66 5.54
N SER A 42 -0.77 9.09 6.10
CA SER A 42 -1.84 9.75 5.34
C SER A 42 -1.31 10.97 4.59
N PHE A 43 -0.45 11.78 5.22
CA PHE A 43 0.19 12.91 4.56
C PHE A 43 1.11 12.49 3.40
N LEU A 44 1.91 11.44 3.59
CA LEU A 44 2.77 10.91 2.53
C LEU A 44 1.97 10.35 1.34
N TYR A 45 0.86 9.65 1.60
CA TYR A 45 -0.04 9.20 0.53
C TYR A 45 -0.66 10.38 -0.23
N VAL A 46 -1.06 11.45 0.47
CA VAL A 46 -1.54 12.68 -0.20
C VAL A 46 -0.49 13.25 -1.13
N ILE A 47 0.78 13.30 -0.72
CA ILE A 47 1.88 13.76 -1.59
C ILE A 47 2.00 12.90 -2.84
N GLY A 48 2.03 11.57 -2.68
CA GLY A 48 2.11 10.65 -3.82
C GLY A 48 0.93 10.81 -4.79
N MET A 49 -0.29 10.93 -4.25
CA MET A 49 -1.51 11.10 -5.06
C MET A 49 -1.61 12.50 -5.68
N ALA A 50 -1.00 13.52 -5.08
CA ALA A 50 -0.87 14.83 -5.70
C ALA A 50 0.02 14.77 -6.95
N PHE A 51 1.17 14.08 -6.89
CA PHE A 51 1.98 13.84 -8.09
C PHE A 51 1.22 13.08 -9.17
N MET A 52 0.44 12.05 -8.79
CA MET A 52 -0.44 11.35 -9.72
C MET A 52 -1.44 12.29 -10.39
N ALA A 53 -2.17 13.09 -9.60
CA ALA A 53 -3.17 14.04 -10.10
C ALA A 53 -2.56 15.13 -10.99
N LEU A 54 -1.34 15.57 -10.71
CA LEU A 54 -0.61 16.52 -11.54
C LEU A 54 -0.11 15.90 -12.85
N SER A 55 0.17 14.60 -12.85
CA SER A 55 0.61 13.85 -14.04
C SER A 55 -0.54 13.45 -14.97
N LEU A 56 -1.79 13.47 -14.48
CA LEU A 56 -2.96 13.21 -15.31
C LEU A 56 -3.26 14.39 -16.23
N ASP A 57 -3.40 14.10 -17.52
CA ASP A 57 -3.73 15.05 -18.58
C ASP A 57 -4.96 14.61 -19.40
N ALA A 58 -5.36 15.47 -20.34
CA ALA A 58 -6.48 15.21 -21.23
C ALA A 58 -6.22 14.01 -22.16
N ASP A 59 -4.97 13.86 -22.63
CA ASP A 59 -4.59 12.81 -23.59
C ASP A 59 -4.78 11.42 -22.97
N THR A 60 -4.38 11.24 -21.71
CA THR A 60 -4.63 10.02 -20.93
C THR A 60 -6.11 9.63 -20.91
N LEU A 61 -7.01 10.61 -20.74
CA LEU A 61 -8.46 10.35 -20.70
C LEU A 61 -9.05 10.08 -22.09
N ILE A 62 -8.51 10.72 -23.13
CA ILE A 62 -8.91 10.46 -24.52
C ILE A 62 -8.54 9.02 -24.89
N GLU A 63 -7.35 8.55 -24.51
CA GLU A 63 -6.93 7.15 -24.70
C GLU A 63 -7.85 6.16 -23.97
N GLN A 64 -8.43 6.57 -22.84
CA GLN A 64 -9.44 5.80 -22.09
C GLN A 64 -10.87 5.91 -22.67
N GLY A 65 -11.03 6.59 -23.81
CA GLY A 65 -12.29 6.70 -24.54
C GLY A 65 -13.28 7.68 -23.91
N VAL A 66 -12.80 8.73 -23.24
CA VAL A 66 -13.63 9.84 -22.76
C VAL A 66 -13.95 10.79 -23.94
N PRO A 67 -15.23 11.13 -24.18
CA PRO A 67 -15.61 12.09 -25.22
C PRO A 67 -14.98 13.47 -25.02
N LYS A 68 -14.50 14.09 -26.11
CA LYS A 68 -13.77 15.37 -26.08
C LYS A 68 -14.55 16.52 -25.44
N ASP A 69 -15.86 16.55 -25.61
CA ASP A 69 -16.78 17.53 -25.04
C ASP A 69 -16.95 17.41 -23.52
N GLN A 70 -16.49 16.30 -22.92
CA GLN A 70 -16.59 16.03 -21.47
C GLN A 70 -15.23 16.03 -20.77
N ILE A 71 -14.12 16.18 -21.51
CA ILE A 71 -12.76 15.99 -21.00
C ILE A 71 -12.45 16.86 -19.80
N ASP A 72 -12.74 18.16 -19.84
CA ASP A 72 -12.38 19.08 -18.74
C ASP A 72 -13.10 18.75 -17.42
N LEU A 73 -14.39 18.39 -17.53
CA LEU A 73 -15.20 17.99 -16.39
C LEU A 73 -14.69 16.68 -15.81
N VAL A 74 -14.48 15.66 -16.65
CA VAL A 74 -13.99 14.35 -16.23
C VAL A 74 -12.59 14.47 -15.63
N LEU A 75 -11.68 15.24 -16.24
CA LEU A 75 -10.34 15.48 -15.71
C LEU A 75 -10.37 16.11 -14.32
N THR A 76 -11.22 17.11 -14.12
CA THR A 76 -11.37 17.76 -12.80
C THR A 76 -11.90 16.78 -11.76
N ILE A 77 -12.96 16.03 -12.09
CA ILE A 77 -13.55 15.03 -11.20
C ILE A 77 -12.54 13.94 -10.87
N THR A 78 -11.80 13.43 -11.85
CA THR A 78 -10.78 12.40 -11.66
C THR A 78 -9.67 12.89 -10.74
N LYS A 79 -9.12 14.09 -10.96
CA LYS A 79 -8.08 14.65 -10.08
C LYS A 79 -8.55 14.79 -8.64
N VAL A 80 -9.78 15.29 -8.41
CA VAL A 80 -10.35 15.39 -7.07
C VAL A 80 -10.56 14.00 -6.46
N THR A 81 -11.10 13.05 -7.23
CA THR A 81 -11.34 11.67 -6.78
C THR A 81 -10.04 10.98 -6.38
N VAL A 82 -8.99 11.10 -7.19
CA VAL A 82 -7.63 10.57 -6.91
C VAL A 82 -7.10 11.14 -5.60
N MET A 83 -7.18 12.46 -5.37
CA MET A 83 -6.73 13.06 -4.10
C MET A 83 -7.53 12.56 -2.89
N VAL A 84 -8.87 12.51 -2.99
CA VAL A 84 -9.75 12.07 -1.89
C VAL A 84 -9.52 10.59 -1.55
N THR A 85 -9.48 9.73 -2.57
CA THR A 85 -9.18 8.29 -2.39
C THR A 85 -7.79 8.06 -1.81
N GLY A 86 -6.83 8.93 -2.12
CA GLY A 86 -5.50 8.95 -1.52
C GLY A 86 -5.46 9.06 -0.01
N ILE A 87 -6.48 9.67 0.61
CA ILE A 87 -6.60 9.77 2.07
C ILE A 87 -7.36 8.57 2.62
N ILE A 88 -8.47 8.20 1.97
CA ILE A 88 -9.46 7.26 2.49
C ILE A 88 -8.96 5.82 2.36
N THR A 89 -8.48 5.42 1.18
CA THR A 89 -8.09 4.03 0.88
C THR A 89 -7.04 3.48 1.84
N PRO A 90 -5.95 4.21 2.17
CA PRO A 90 -4.96 3.78 3.17
C PRO A 90 -5.57 3.45 4.55
N ILE A 91 -6.48 4.29 5.05
CA ILE A 91 -7.11 4.14 6.38
C ILE A 91 -8.02 2.91 6.42
N PHE A 92 -8.90 2.77 5.41
CA PHE A 92 -9.79 1.62 5.30
C PHE A 92 -9.01 0.32 5.04
N GLY A 93 -7.93 0.38 4.26
CA GLY A 93 -7.05 -0.76 4.02
C GLY A 93 -6.46 -1.32 5.31
N VAL A 94 -5.94 -0.46 6.20
CA VAL A 94 -5.46 -0.88 7.53
C VAL A 94 -6.58 -1.43 8.40
N LEU A 95 -7.73 -0.76 8.43
CA LEU A 95 -8.87 -1.18 9.23
C LEU A 95 -9.34 -2.58 8.84
N ILE A 96 -9.57 -2.81 7.55
CA ILE A 96 -10.06 -4.07 6.99
C ILE A 96 -9.01 -5.17 7.17
N SER A 97 -7.75 -4.93 6.79
CA SER A 97 -6.68 -5.92 6.93
C SER A 97 -6.47 -6.34 8.39
N SER A 98 -6.50 -5.39 9.32
CA SER A 98 -6.35 -5.67 10.76
C SER A 98 -7.53 -6.45 11.32
N ALA A 99 -8.75 -6.18 10.85
CA ALA A 99 -9.94 -6.92 11.26
C ALA A 99 -9.91 -8.37 10.78
N ILE A 100 -9.53 -8.60 9.52
CA ILE A 100 -9.36 -9.95 8.95
C ILE A 100 -8.26 -10.70 9.70
N GLN A 101 -7.10 -10.08 9.91
CA GLN A 101 -6.00 -10.68 10.65
C GLN A 101 -6.38 -10.99 12.11
N LEU A 102 -7.22 -10.16 12.73
CA LEU A 102 -7.74 -10.43 14.08
C LEU A 102 -8.65 -11.65 14.08
N ALA A 103 -9.54 -11.79 13.09
CA ALA A 103 -10.39 -12.98 12.97
C ALA A 103 -9.54 -14.25 12.83
N ILE A 104 -8.50 -14.21 11.99
CA ILE A 104 -7.54 -15.31 11.85
C ILE A 104 -6.80 -15.57 13.17
N ALA A 105 -6.40 -14.51 13.89
CA ALA A 105 -5.75 -14.64 15.19
C ALA A 105 -6.63 -15.36 16.22
N ARG A 106 -7.95 -15.12 16.22
CA ARG A 106 -8.90 -15.82 17.09
C ARG A 106 -8.97 -17.31 16.77
N ILE A 107 -8.99 -17.67 15.49
CA ILE A 107 -8.97 -19.08 15.05
C ILE A 107 -7.65 -19.74 15.46
N ALA A 108 -6.52 -19.04 15.30
CA ALA A 108 -5.19 -19.51 15.66
C ALA A 108 -4.88 -19.41 17.17
N SER A 109 -5.86 -19.03 18.00
CA SER A 109 -5.70 -18.85 19.45
C SER A 109 -4.55 -17.90 19.86
N SER A 110 -4.23 -16.93 19.02
CA SER A 110 -3.28 -15.86 19.34
C SER A 110 -3.93 -14.79 20.23
N THR A 111 -3.16 -14.28 21.18
CA THR A 111 -3.58 -13.23 22.13
C THR A 111 -3.40 -11.81 21.59
N VAL A 112 -3.01 -11.66 20.32
CA VAL A 112 -2.80 -10.36 19.70
C VAL A 112 -4.08 -9.51 19.74
N SER A 113 -3.91 -8.23 20.07
CA SER A 113 -4.98 -7.24 20.08
C SER A 113 -5.17 -6.61 18.70
N PHE A 114 -6.38 -6.11 18.43
CA PHE A 114 -6.65 -5.29 17.25
C PHE A 114 -5.69 -4.10 17.15
N LYS A 115 -5.40 -3.45 18.28
CA LYS A 115 -4.49 -2.30 18.35
C LYS A 115 -3.08 -2.64 17.86
N GLN A 116 -2.57 -3.83 18.18
CA GLN A 116 -1.26 -4.29 17.72
C GLN A 116 -1.25 -4.56 16.21
N LEU A 117 -2.28 -5.22 15.67
CA LEU A 117 -2.42 -5.47 14.23
C LEU A 117 -2.60 -4.16 13.45
N PHE A 118 -3.44 -3.25 13.95
CA PHE A 118 -3.65 -1.94 13.35
C PHE A 118 -2.37 -1.12 13.32
N SER A 119 -1.63 -1.08 14.44
CA SER A 119 -0.32 -0.43 14.51
C SER A 119 0.66 -1.08 13.53
N MET A 120 0.78 -2.41 13.52
CA MET A 120 1.66 -3.14 12.60
C MET A 120 1.37 -2.80 11.14
N ASN A 121 0.11 -2.92 10.71
CA ASN A 121 -0.29 -2.62 9.33
C ASN A 121 -0.06 -1.14 8.99
N THR A 122 -0.33 -0.22 9.93
CA THR A 122 0.00 1.21 9.76
C THR A 122 1.49 1.38 9.48
N TYR A 123 2.39 0.85 10.32
CA TYR A 123 3.83 1.00 10.12
C TYR A 123 4.33 0.39 8.80
N ILE A 124 3.75 -0.73 8.35
CA ILE A 124 4.12 -1.35 7.05
C ILE A 124 3.85 -0.41 5.88
N MET A 125 2.79 0.40 5.94
CA MET A 125 2.40 1.30 4.84
C MET A 125 3.45 2.35 4.49
N ILE A 126 4.42 2.62 5.37
CA ILE A 126 5.51 3.54 5.01
C ILE A 126 6.28 3.07 3.77
N ILE A 127 6.36 1.74 3.57
CA ILE A 127 6.94 1.15 2.36
C ILE A 127 6.10 1.49 1.13
N GLY A 128 4.79 1.28 1.22
CA GLY A 128 3.86 1.62 0.13
C GLY A 128 3.83 3.12 -0.18
N ALA A 129 3.85 3.97 0.84
CA ALA A 129 3.90 5.42 0.68
C ALA A 129 5.19 5.87 -0.03
N ALA A 130 6.35 5.31 0.37
CA ALA A 130 7.62 5.59 -0.29
C ALA A 130 7.62 5.13 -1.76
N GLY A 131 7.07 3.94 -2.03
CA GLY A 131 6.94 3.43 -3.39
C GLY A 131 6.03 4.28 -4.27
N LEU A 132 4.88 4.69 -3.73
CA LEU A 132 3.95 5.58 -4.42
C LEU A 132 4.61 6.93 -4.76
N ILE A 133 5.22 7.59 -3.77
CA ILE A 133 5.90 8.88 -3.99
C ILE A 133 6.99 8.73 -5.04
N LEU A 134 7.84 7.71 -4.94
CA LEU A 134 8.93 7.49 -5.89
C LEU A 134 8.42 7.32 -7.32
N ASN A 135 7.47 6.40 -7.52
CA ASN A 135 6.94 6.12 -8.85
C ASN A 135 6.22 7.35 -9.44
N MET A 136 5.38 8.03 -8.65
CA MET A 136 4.64 9.19 -9.13
C MET A 136 5.54 10.40 -9.39
N ALA A 137 6.55 10.64 -8.54
CA ALA A 137 7.50 11.73 -8.75
C ALA A 137 8.34 11.52 -10.01
N ILE A 138 8.78 10.27 -10.28
CA ILE A 138 9.50 9.93 -11.51
C ILE A 138 8.58 10.14 -12.71
N SER A 139 7.36 9.58 -12.68
CA SER A 139 6.39 9.72 -13.77
C SER A 139 6.12 11.19 -14.09
N PHE A 140 5.89 12.01 -13.06
CA PHE A 140 5.70 13.45 -13.19
C PHE A 140 6.92 14.13 -13.82
N ALA A 141 8.12 13.82 -13.36
CA ALA A 141 9.35 14.47 -13.81
C ALA A 141 9.69 14.19 -15.28
N ILE A 142 9.29 13.02 -15.81
CA ILE A 142 9.59 12.61 -17.19
C ILE A 142 8.40 12.71 -18.13
N GLY A 143 7.23 13.17 -17.65
CA GLY A 143 5.98 13.16 -18.43
C GLY A 143 5.52 11.75 -18.80
N GLY A 144 5.78 10.77 -17.94
CA GLY A 144 5.40 9.37 -18.15
C GLY A 144 3.96 9.09 -17.73
N ASN A 145 3.44 7.92 -18.14
CA ASN A 145 2.11 7.47 -17.76
C ASN A 145 2.06 7.12 -16.24
N PRO A 146 1.29 7.86 -15.42
CA PRO A 146 1.21 7.64 -13.97
C PRO A 146 0.50 6.33 -13.58
N GLU A 147 -0.12 5.62 -14.52
CA GLU A 147 -0.72 4.31 -14.27
C GLU A 147 0.32 3.17 -14.33
N ILE A 148 1.52 3.42 -14.85
CA ILE A 148 2.57 2.41 -15.02
C ILE A 148 3.74 2.72 -14.10
N TYR A 149 3.83 1.97 -13.01
CA TYR A 149 4.91 2.13 -12.05
C TYR A 149 6.22 1.66 -12.68
N ILE A 150 7.26 2.49 -12.64
CA ILE A 150 8.59 2.13 -13.13
C ILE A 150 9.19 0.95 -12.34
N THR A 151 8.78 0.76 -11.09
CA THR A 151 9.19 -0.39 -10.26
C THR A 151 8.34 -1.64 -10.44
N SER A 152 7.35 -1.60 -11.34
CA SER A 152 6.53 -2.78 -11.67
C SER A 152 7.13 -3.60 -12.80
N LEU A 153 6.68 -4.86 -12.93
CA LEU A 153 7.03 -5.67 -14.09
C LEU A 153 6.52 -5.06 -15.41
N ALA A 154 5.40 -4.34 -15.40
CA ALA A 154 4.91 -3.63 -16.59
C ALA A 154 5.89 -2.52 -17.03
N GLY A 155 6.36 -1.71 -16.07
CA GLY A 155 7.35 -0.67 -16.33
C GLY A 155 8.69 -1.24 -16.78
N LEU A 156 9.18 -2.30 -16.12
CA LEU A 156 10.42 -2.98 -16.48
C LEU A 156 10.40 -3.55 -17.91
N LEU A 157 9.24 -4.05 -18.34
CA LEU A 157 9.03 -4.64 -19.67
C LEU A 157 8.55 -3.62 -20.71
N ASN A 158 8.57 -2.32 -20.39
CA ASN A 158 8.09 -1.23 -21.25
C ASN A 158 6.71 -1.50 -21.87
N GLN A 159 5.78 -2.01 -21.07
CA GLN A 159 4.42 -2.27 -21.54
C GLN A 159 3.68 -0.94 -21.75
N GLU A 160 2.85 -0.87 -22.78
CA GLU A 160 1.98 0.30 -23.03
C GLU A 160 0.83 0.40 -22.02
N LYS A 161 0.47 -0.71 -21.37
CA LYS A 161 -0.59 -0.79 -20.36
C LYS A 161 -0.10 -1.55 -19.14
N ALA A 162 -0.48 -1.08 -17.96
CA ALA A 162 -0.09 -1.71 -16.70
C ALA A 162 -0.56 -3.17 -16.59
N GLY A 163 -1.85 -3.40 -16.87
CA GLY A 163 -2.48 -4.71 -16.72
C GLY A 163 -2.16 -5.40 -15.39
N VAL A 164 -2.08 -6.72 -15.39
CA VAL A 164 -1.71 -7.51 -14.21
C VAL A 164 -0.27 -7.26 -13.77
N LEU A 165 0.63 -7.04 -14.73
CA LEU A 165 2.06 -6.86 -14.48
C LEU A 165 2.35 -5.58 -13.69
N GLY A 166 1.48 -4.57 -13.78
CA GLY A 166 1.55 -3.35 -12.99
C GLY A 166 1.35 -3.58 -11.49
N SER A 167 0.62 -4.64 -11.11
CA SER A 167 0.39 -5.00 -9.70
C SER A 167 1.59 -5.69 -9.05
N ILE A 168 2.57 -6.14 -9.84
CA ILE A 168 3.76 -6.84 -9.35
C ILE A 168 4.91 -5.85 -9.35
N GLU A 169 5.17 -5.23 -8.20
CA GLU A 169 6.16 -4.17 -8.06
C GLU A 169 6.97 -4.29 -6.76
N VAL A 170 8.17 -3.70 -6.76
CA VAL A 170 9.19 -3.88 -5.72
C VAL A 170 8.69 -3.58 -4.30
N PHE A 171 7.96 -2.48 -4.09
CA PHE A 171 7.47 -2.06 -2.76
C PHE A 171 6.33 -2.95 -2.26
N GLY A 172 5.51 -3.47 -3.17
CA GLY A 172 4.45 -4.43 -2.91
C GLY A 172 5.03 -5.76 -2.47
N ILE A 173 6.03 -6.28 -3.19
CA ILE A 173 6.76 -7.49 -2.81
C ILE A 173 7.42 -7.31 -1.43
N TRP A 174 8.06 -6.17 -1.19
CA TRP A 174 8.64 -5.89 0.12
C TRP A 174 7.57 -5.80 1.23
N SER A 175 6.41 -5.23 0.94
CA SER A 175 5.28 -5.18 1.87
C SER A 175 4.74 -6.57 2.21
N VAL A 176 4.78 -7.54 1.29
CA VAL A 176 4.46 -8.96 1.57
C VAL A 176 5.43 -9.53 2.59
N VAL A 177 6.74 -9.33 2.39
CA VAL A 177 7.78 -9.79 3.32
C VAL A 177 7.56 -9.18 4.71
N LEU A 178 7.33 -7.87 4.77
CA LEU A 178 7.08 -7.17 6.04
C LEU A 178 5.79 -7.61 6.72
N THR A 179 4.73 -7.92 5.96
CA THR A 179 3.48 -8.46 6.51
C THR A 179 3.72 -9.82 7.16
N ALA A 180 4.44 -10.72 6.48
CA ALA A 180 4.78 -12.03 7.05
C ALA A 180 5.66 -11.90 8.30
N LEU A 181 6.69 -11.04 8.25
CA LEU A 181 7.54 -10.76 9.42
C LEU A 181 6.73 -10.15 10.57
N GLY A 182 5.87 -9.18 10.28
CA GLY A 182 5.03 -8.49 11.25
C GLY A 182 4.07 -9.44 11.95
N LEU A 183 3.39 -10.31 11.20
CA LEU A 183 2.47 -11.30 11.77
C LEU A 183 3.22 -12.34 12.64
N ASN A 184 4.41 -12.78 12.22
CA ASN A 184 5.21 -13.69 13.03
C ASN A 184 5.71 -13.03 14.33
N LYS A 185 6.14 -11.77 14.26
CA LYS A 185 6.75 -11.05 15.39
C LYS A 185 5.73 -10.46 16.34
N THR A 186 4.76 -9.73 15.80
CA THR A 186 3.72 -9.01 16.56
C THR A 186 2.62 -9.94 17.02
N ALA A 187 2.09 -10.78 16.12
CA ALA A 187 0.95 -11.67 16.42
C ALA A 187 1.37 -13.08 16.86
N GLN A 188 2.67 -13.38 16.86
CA GLN A 188 3.23 -14.69 17.22
C GLN A 188 2.68 -15.85 16.37
N PHE A 189 2.26 -15.58 15.15
CA PHE A 189 1.86 -16.62 14.21
C PHE A 189 3.05 -17.50 13.84
N SER A 190 2.80 -18.78 13.57
CA SER A 190 3.82 -19.64 12.96
C SER A 190 4.28 -19.04 11.63
N LYS A 191 5.55 -19.30 11.25
CA LYS A 191 6.10 -18.77 9.98
C LYS A 191 5.23 -19.13 8.79
N GLY A 192 4.76 -20.38 8.73
CA GLY A 192 3.86 -20.86 7.67
C GLY A 192 2.57 -20.05 7.59
N LEU A 193 1.86 -19.89 8.71
CA LEU A 193 0.61 -19.12 8.74
C LEU A 193 0.84 -17.65 8.34
N ALA A 194 1.90 -17.03 8.86
CA ALA A 194 2.22 -15.63 8.56
C ALA A 194 2.48 -15.39 7.06
N TRP A 195 3.27 -16.26 6.42
CA TRP A 195 3.53 -16.20 4.98
C TRP A 195 2.28 -16.49 4.16
N THR A 196 1.48 -17.49 4.53
CA THR A 196 0.23 -17.81 3.83
C THR A 196 -0.70 -16.60 3.81
N ILE A 197 -0.89 -15.91 4.93
CA ILE A 197 -1.74 -14.71 5.01
C ILE A 197 -1.19 -13.60 4.11
N ALA A 198 0.11 -13.31 4.20
CA ALA A 198 0.74 -12.25 3.40
C ALA A 198 0.60 -12.51 1.89
N ILE A 199 0.82 -13.75 1.46
CA ILE A 199 0.67 -14.16 0.05
C ILE A 199 -0.79 -14.07 -0.39
N ILE A 200 -1.75 -14.54 0.42
CA ILE A 200 -3.17 -14.44 0.08
C ILE A 200 -3.60 -12.98 -0.09
N PHE A 201 -3.19 -12.08 0.79
CA PHE A 201 -3.51 -10.65 0.68
C PHE A 201 -2.93 -10.06 -0.60
N PHE A 202 -1.70 -10.44 -0.96
CA PHE A 202 -1.09 -10.03 -2.21
C PHE A 202 -1.86 -10.53 -3.43
N LEU A 203 -2.22 -11.82 -3.46
CA LEU A 203 -3.01 -12.40 -4.56
C LEU A 203 -4.40 -11.76 -4.66
N ILE A 204 -5.04 -11.43 -3.54
CA ILE A 204 -6.31 -10.69 -3.52
C ILE A 204 -6.12 -9.29 -4.15
N SER A 205 -5.02 -8.61 -3.83
CA SER A 205 -4.74 -7.29 -4.44
C SER A 205 -4.55 -7.36 -5.95
N ILE A 206 -3.85 -8.39 -6.45
CA ILE A 206 -3.75 -8.67 -7.89
C ILE A 206 -5.13 -8.97 -8.48
N GLY A 207 -5.96 -9.75 -7.77
CA GLY A 207 -7.33 -10.05 -8.16
C GLY A 207 -8.19 -8.79 -8.35
N PHE A 208 -8.06 -7.79 -7.47
CA PHE A 208 -8.74 -6.51 -7.64
C PHE A 208 -8.21 -5.72 -8.85
N GLY A 209 -6.91 -5.75 -9.13
CA GLY A 209 -6.33 -5.14 -10.33
C GLY A 209 -6.85 -5.77 -11.63
N LEU A 210 -7.02 -7.09 -11.63
CA LEU A 210 -7.65 -7.85 -12.72
C LEU A 210 -9.09 -7.43 -12.97
N ILE A 211 -9.90 -7.34 -11.91
CA ILE A 211 -11.30 -6.89 -12.02
C ILE A 211 -11.37 -5.47 -12.58
N GLY A 212 -10.49 -4.56 -12.12
CA GLY A 212 -10.40 -3.20 -12.68
C GLY A 212 -10.13 -3.19 -14.17
N THR A 213 -9.19 -4.01 -14.64
CA THR A 213 -8.85 -4.14 -16.07
C THR A 213 -10.03 -4.68 -16.89
N LEU A 214 -10.74 -5.70 -16.36
CA LEU A 214 -11.91 -6.28 -17.03
C LEU A 214 -13.07 -5.27 -17.14
N LEU A 215 -13.28 -4.46 -16.11
CA LEU A 215 -14.32 -3.42 -16.11
C LEU A 215 -14.01 -2.27 -17.09
N GLN A 216 -12.72 -1.96 -17.31
CA GLN A 216 -12.31 -0.98 -18.31
C GLN A 216 -12.43 -1.49 -19.75
N GLY A 217 -12.30 -2.80 -19.96
CA GLY A 217 -12.42 -3.45 -21.28
C GLY A 217 -13.82 -3.97 -21.63
N ALA A 218 -14.79 -3.93 -20.69
CA ALA A 218 -16.16 -4.34 -20.93
C ALA A 218 -16.86 -3.36 -21.89
N PRO A 219 -17.74 -3.83 -22.81
CA PRO A 219 -18.60 -2.93 -23.58
C PRO A 219 -19.37 -2.05 -22.61
N LYS A 220 -19.26 -0.72 -22.78
CA LYS A 220 -20.09 0.23 -22.03
C LYS A 220 -21.54 -0.04 -22.46
N LEU A 221 -22.37 -0.50 -21.52
CA LEU A 221 -23.82 -0.71 -21.71
C LEU A 221 -24.54 0.63 -21.94
#